data_AF-A0A9P0EDV6-F1
#
_entry.id   AF-A0A9P0EDV6-F1
#
_cell.length_a   1.000
_cell.length_b   1.000
_cell.length_c   1.000
_cell.angle_alpha   90.00
_cell.angle_beta   90.00
_cell.angle_gamma   90.00
#
_symmetry.space_group_name_H-M   'P 1'
#
loop_
_entity.id
_entity.type
_entity.pdbx_description
1 polymer ?
#
loop_
_entity_poly.entity_id
_entity_poly.type
_entity_poly.pdbx_seq_one_letter_code
_entity_poly.pdbx_strand_id
1 'polypeptide(L)'
;MFAARQRVSQAARQLPRVSRNYASDAHHGHHAPHTVNESFGTGSIATVGVFFAGALVYSLSPSEGENSAIHNLINKYTSRNEDWEAINQAHSDAARQAGFDRNLFQYGGPGNRHVEVAYPEALQSHGARNIRAGQLINLEKVVEHMRQEHLKEEEQKVKALALAQSKEE
;
A
#
# COMPACT_ATOMS: atom_id res chain seq x y z
N MET A 1 32.49 14.93 -40.86
CA MET A 1 32.99 16.32 -41.05
C MET A 1 33.96 16.68 -39.91
N PHE A 2 35.26 16.39 -40.06
CA PHE A 2 36.27 16.53 -38.99
C PHE A 2 37.46 17.46 -39.37
N ALA A 3 37.30 18.32 -40.38
CA ALA A 3 38.40 19.17 -40.89
C ALA A 3 38.50 20.58 -40.25
N ALA A 4 37.56 21.00 -39.40
CA ALA A 4 37.54 22.38 -38.89
C ALA A 4 38.34 22.61 -37.59
N ARG A 5 38.84 21.56 -36.91
CA ARG A 5 39.42 21.67 -35.57
C ARG A 5 40.95 21.85 -35.52
N GLN A 6 41.66 21.69 -36.64
CA GLN A 6 43.14 21.71 -36.64
C GLN A 6 43.78 23.09 -36.90
N ARG A 7 43.03 24.12 -37.30
CA ARG A 7 43.63 25.42 -37.69
C ARG A 7 43.76 26.44 -36.56
N VAL A 8 43.09 26.24 -35.43
CA VAL A 8 43.09 27.22 -34.31
C VAL A 8 44.36 27.12 -33.45
N SER A 9 44.99 25.93 -33.38
CA SER A 9 46.17 25.72 -32.53
C SER A 9 47.48 26.26 -33.10
N GLN A 10 47.57 26.51 -34.42
CA GLN A 10 48.80 27.02 -35.03
C GLN A 10 48.90 28.56 -35.02
N ALA A 11 47.77 29.27 -35.05
CA ALA A 11 47.76 30.74 -34.98
C ALA A 11 48.21 31.28 -33.60
N ALA A 12 48.02 30.51 -32.53
CA ALA A 12 48.44 30.89 -31.19
C ALA A 12 49.97 30.84 -30.96
N ARG A 13 50.75 30.29 -31.90
CA ARG A 13 52.22 30.14 -31.77
C ARG A 13 53.03 31.26 -32.42
N GLN A 14 52.40 32.21 -33.12
CA GLN A 14 53.11 33.27 -33.86
C GLN A 14 53.06 34.67 -33.23
N LEU A 15 52.49 34.82 -32.03
CA LEU A 15 52.52 36.11 -31.35
C LEU A 15 53.84 36.28 -30.57
N PRO A 16 54.68 37.28 -30.90
CA PRO A 16 55.87 37.58 -30.10
C PRO A 16 55.43 38.10 -28.72
N ARG A 17 55.78 37.36 -27.66
CA ARG A 17 55.64 37.85 -26.28
C ARG A 17 56.70 38.92 -26.02
N VAL A 18 56.33 40.19 -26.21
CA VAL A 18 57.09 41.31 -25.66
C VAL A 18 56.67 41.47 -24.20
N SER A 19 57.39 40.80 -23.28
CA SER A 19 57.30 41.12 -21.85
C SER A 19 58.13 42.38 -21.59
N ARG A 20 57.50 43.55 -21.65
CA ARG A 20 58.05 44.76 -21.03
C ARG A 20 57.93 44.59 -19.50
N ASN A 21 59.03 44.27 -18.85
CA ASN A 21 59.11 44.29 -17.39
C ASN A 21 59.42 45.72 -16.94
N TYR A 22 58.40 46.43 -16.45
CA TYR A 22 58.58 47.61 -15.61
C TYR A 22 58.39 47.18 -14.15
N ALA A 23 59.49 47.04 -13.42
CA ALA A 23 59.49 47.22 -11.97
C ALA A 23 60.93 47.46 -11.52
N SER A 24 61.14 48.69 -11.08
CA SER A 24 62.31 49.18 -10.38
C SER A 24 62.50 48.49 -9.03
N ASP A 25 63.78 48.43 -8.68
CA ASP A 25 64.34 48.56 -7.34
C ASP A 25 65.00 47.29 -6.76
N ALA A 26 66.25 47.52 -6.40
CA ALA A 26 67.21 46.56 -5.93
C ALA A 26 66.94 46.27 -4.44
N HIS A 27 67.15 45.02 -4.01
CA HIS A 27 68.05 44.69 -2.90
C HIS A 27 68.05 43.17 -2.64
N HIS A 28 69.26 42.61 -2.65
CA HIS A 28 69.77 41.33 -2.12
C HIS A 28 68.78 40.22 -1.69
N GLY A 29 68.95 39.02 -2.26
CA GLY A 29 68.53 37.77 -1.62
C GLY A 29 68.26 36.64 -2.62
N HIS A 30 69.02 35.55 -2.52
CA HIS A 30 68.89 34.36 -3.34
C HIS A 30 67.55 33.63 -3.14
N HIS A 31 66.53 33.91 -3.95
CA HIS A 31 65.36 33.03 -4.04
C HIS A 31 64.89 32.88 -5.49
N ALA A 32 64.86 31.64 -5.97
CA ALA A 32 64.20 31.27 -7.21
C ALA A 32 62.72 31.72 -7.16
N PRO A 33 62.14 32.23 -8.26
CA PRO A 33 60.75 32.66 -8.27
C PRO A 33 59.85 31.44 -8.07
N HIS A 34 59.37 31.24 -6.85
CA HIS A 34 58.31 30.29 -6.59
C HIS A 34 57.08 30.83 -7.33
N THR A 35 56.64 30.13 -8.36
CA THR A 35 55.38 30.43 -9.04
C THR A 35 54.27 30.10 -8.05
N VAL A 36 53.83 31.10 -7.28
CA VAL A 36 52.70 30.95 -6.38
C VAL A 36 51.45 30.85 -7.25
N ASN A 37 51.11 29.62 -7.59
CA ASN A 37 49.81 29.30 -8.17
C ASN A 37 48.80 29.36 -7.03
N GLU A 38 48.29 30.55 -6.72
CA GLU A 38 47.24 30.75 -5.72
C GLU A 38 46.01 29.97 -6.17
N SER A 39 45.74 28.84 -5.50
CA SER A 39 44.55 28.06 -5.80
C SER A 39 43.31 28.85 -5.36
N PHE A 40 42.24 28.74 -6.15
CA PHE A 40 40.95 29.28 -5.76
C PHE A 40 40.57 28.72 -4.39
N GLY A 41 40.49 29.62 -3.39
CA GLY A 41 40.13 29.25 -2.03
C GLY A 41 38.73 28.62 -1.97
N THR A 42 38.45 27.91 -0.88
CA THR A 42 37.17 27.19 -0.69
C THR A 42 35.95 28.10 -0.89
N GLY A 43 36.06 29.38 -0.51
CA GLY A 43 34.99 30.37 -0.72
C GLY A 43 34.75 30.76 -2.19
N SER A 44 35.77 30.80 -3.03
CA SER A 44 35.58 31.10 -4.47
C SER A 44 34.97 29.91 -5.21
N ILE A 45 35.30 28.68 -4.81
CA ILE A 45 34.62 27.48 -5.32
C ILE A 45 33.14 27.46 -4.90
N ALA A 46 32.85 27.79 -3.63
CA ALA A 46 31.48 27.84 -3.13
C ALA A 46 30.62 28.90 -3.84
N THR A 47 31.17 30.10 -4.07
CA THR A 47 30.45 31.18 -4.78
C THR A 47 30.17 30.84 -6.23
N VAL A 48 31.14 30.24 -6.94
CA VAL A 48 30.94 29.74 -8.31
C VAL A 48 29.88 28.63 -8.33
N GLY A 49 29.92 27.72 -7.36
CA GLY A 49 28.91 26.66 -7.21
C GLY A 49 27.50 27.21 -7.01
N VAL A 50 27.33 28.18 -6.11
CA VAL A 50 26.04 28.83 -5.85
C VAL A 50 25.55 29.60 -7.09
N PHE A 51 26.45 30.28 -7.81
CA PHE A 51 26.08 31.00 -9.03
C PHE A 51 25.53 30.05 -10.10
N PHE A 52 26.23 28.95 -10.38
CA PHE A 52 25.76 27.97 -11.37
C PHE A 52 24.51 27.23 -10.89
N ALA A 53 24.40 26.90 -9.60
CA ALA A 53 23.19 26.31 -9.04
C ALA A 53 21.99 27.26 -9.19
N GLY A 54 22.15 28.55 -8.90
CA GLY A 54 21.12 29.57 -9.07
C GLY A 54 20.70 29.74 -10.53
N ALA A 55 21.67 29.74 -11.47
CA ALA A 55 21.38 29.77 -12.91
C ALA A 55 20.58 28.54 -13.37
N LEU A 56 20.88 27.36 -12.83
CA LEU A 56 20.17 26.12 -13.14
C LEU A 56 18.73 26.17 -12.58
N VAL A 57 18.55 26.61 -11.34
CA VAL A 57 17.21 26.81 -10.74
C VAL A 57 16.39 27.82 -11.55
N TYR A 58 17.00 28.92 -11.97
CA TYR A 58 16.35 29.93 -12.81
C TYR A 58 15.92 29.37 -14.18
N SER A 59 16.74 28.49 -14.78
CA SER A 59 16.40 27.83 -16.05
C SER A 59 15.20 26.87 -15.96
N LEU A 60 14.88 26.39 -14.76
CA LEU A 60 13.74 25.51 -14.48
C LEU A 60 12.52 26.31 -13.98
N SER A 61 12.62 27.64 -13.92
CA SER A 61 11.52 28.51 -13.49
C SER A 61 10.38 28.44 -14.50
N PRO A 62 9.14 28.12 -14.07
CA PRO A 62 7.99 28.09 -14.97
C PRO A 62 7.61 29.50 -15.45
N SER A 63 6.88 29.55 -16.56
CA SER A 63 6.24 30.77 -17.06
C SER A 63 5.03 31.16 -16.18
N GLU A 64 4.61 32.43 -16.22
CA GLU A 64 3.48 32.90 -15.42
C GLU A 64 2.21 32.09 -15.74
N GLY A 65 1.71 31.36 -14.74
CA GLY A 65 0.48 30.56 -14.84
C GLY A 65 0.68 29.05 -15.03
N GLU A 66 1.90 28.57 -15.27
CA GLU A 66 2.18 27.13 -15.36
C GLU A 66 2.75 26.56 -14.05
N ASN A 67 2.28 25.38 -13.67
CA ASN A 67 2.88 24.62 -12.57
C ASN A 67 4.26 24.10 -12.98
N SER A 68 5.29 24.37 -12.17
CA SER A 68 6.66 23.86 -12.41
C SER A 68 6.65 22.34 -12.61
N ALA A 69 7.53 21.83 -13.48
CA ALA A 69 7.73 20.40 -13.67
C ALA A 69 8.04 19.67 -12.34
N ILE A 70 8.73 20.35 -11.41
CA ILE A 70 9.02 19.84 -10.07
C ILE A 70 7.73 19.74 -9.25
N HIS A 71 6.87 20.75 -9.32
CA HIS A 71 5.58 20.76 -8.64
C HIS A 71 4.65 19.65 -9.16
N ASN A 72 4.61 19.42 -10.48
CA ASN A 72 3.85 18.31 -11.07
C ASN A 72 4.41 16.94 -10.64
N LEU A 73 5.74 16.82 -10.53
CA LEU A 73 6.37 15.60 -10.02
C LEU A 73 5.99 15.36 -8.55
N ILE A 74 6.06 16.38 -7.70
CA ILE A 74 5.67 16.29 -6.29
C ILE A 74 4.18 15.93 -6.17
N ASN A 75 3.30 16.58 -6.94
CA ASN A 75 1.86 16.32 -6.90
C ASN A 75 1.50 14.92 -7.40
N LYS A 76 2.30 14.31 -8.26
CA LYS A 76 2.09 12.94 -8.71
C LYS A 76 2.29 11.92 -7.59
N TYR A 77 3.18 12.20 -6.64
CA TYR A 77 3.50 11.30 -5.51
C TYR A 77 2.88 11.74 -4.18
N THR A 78 2.31 12.94 -4.13
CA THR A 78 1.60 13.44 -2.97
C THR A 78 0.16 12.93 -3.03
N SER A 79 -0.28 12.19 -2.02
CA SER A 79 -1.66 11.72 -1.95
C SER A 79 -2.62 12.88 -1.69
N ARG A 80 -3.75 12.89 -2.40
CA ARG A 80 -4.82 13.87 -2.18
C ARG A 80 -5.81 13.34 -1.14
N ASN A 81 -6.53 14.27 -0.51
CA ASN A 81 -7.60 13.92 0.44
C ASN A 81 -8.66 13.02 -0.21
N GLU A 82 -8.93 13.23 -1.50
CA GLU A 82 -9.83 12.42 -2.32
C GLU A 82 -9.39 10.94 -2.38
N ASP A 83 -8.08 10.68 -2.47
CA ASP A 83 -7.54 9.32 -2.50
C ASP A 83 -7.77 8.62 -1.16
N TRP A 84 -7.56 9.33 -0.06
CA TRP A 84 -7.82 8.82 1.29
C TRP A 84 -9.30 8.54 1.53
N GLU A 85 -10.19 9.40 1.01
CA GLU A 85 -11.62 9.17 1.07
C GLU A 85 -12.02 7.91 0.30
N ALA A 86 -11.53 7.74 -0.93
CA ALA A 86 -11.79 6.56 -1.75
C ALA A 86 -11.28 5.27 -1.08
N ILE A 87 -10.08 5.32 -0.49
CA ILE A 87 -9.49 4.20 0.27
C ILE A 87 -10.40 3.85 1.47
N ASN A 88 -10.81 4.85 2.25
CA ASN A 88 -11.68 4.63 3.41
C ASN A 88 -13.04 4.05 3.01
N GLN A 89 -13.63 4.55 1.92
CA GLN A 89 -14.87 3.99 1.36
C GLN A 89 -14.68 2.52 1.00
N ALA A 90 -13.61 2.18 0.26
CA ALA A 90 -13.31 0.79 -0.12
C ALA A 90 -13.14 -0.13 1.10
N HIS A 91 -12.47 0.33 2.16
CA HIS A 91 -12.37 -0.41 3.42
C HIS A 91 -13.73 -0.63 4.09
N SER A 92 -14.57 0.40 4.12
CA SER A 92 -15.91 0.32 4.70
C SER A 92 -16.82 -0.64 3.93
N ASP A 93 -16.71 -0.67 2.61
CA ASP A 93 -17.47 -1.54 1.73
C ASP A 93 -17.01 -2.99 1.88
N ALA A 94 -15.70 -3.22 1.93
CA ALA A 94 -15.14 -4.55 2.18
C ALA A 94 -15.58 -5.11 3.54
N ALA A 95 -15.57 -4.27 4.58
CA ALA A 95 -16.05 -4.67 5.91
C ALA A 95 -17.56 -5.00 5.90
N ARG A 96 -18.36 -4.22 5.17
CA ARG A 96 -19.80 -4.47 5.01
C ARG A 96 -20.06 -5.79 4.28
N GLN A 97 -19.36 -6.03 3.17
CA GLN A 97 -19.46 -7.27 2.41
C GLN A 97 -19.07 -8.48 3.27
N ALA A 98 -17.95 -8.39 4.00
CA ALA A 98 -17.51 -9.46 4.91
C ALA A 98 -18.56 -9.78 5.99
N GLY A 99 -19.29 -8.77 6.49
CA GLY A 99 -20.41 -8.97 7.42
C GLY A 99 -21.57 -9.75 6.79
N PHE A 100 -21.94 -9.43 5.54
CA PHE A 100 -22.97 -10.18 4.80
C PHE A 100 -22.53 -11.61 4.53
N ASP A 101 -21.31 -11.79 4.04
CA ASP A 101 -20.75 -13.10 3.72
C ASP A 101 -20.64 -13.98 4.96
N ARG A 102 -20.26 -13.40 6.11
CA ARG A 102 -20.26 -14.11 7.39
C ARG A 102 -21.64 -14.65 7.71
N ASN A 103 -22.70 -13.88 7.54
CA ASN A 103 -24.05 -14.37 7.81
C ASN A 103 -24.45 -15.50 6.86
N LEU A 104 -24.11 -15.37 5.57
CA LEU A 104 -24.41 -16.37 4.56
C LEU A 104 -23.67 -17.69 4.81
N PHE A 105 -22.37 -17.64 5.09
CA PHE A 105 -21.54 -18.84 5.21
C PHE A 105 -21.50 -19.42 6.62
N GLN A 106 -21.54 -18.58 7.66
CA GLN A 106 -21.54 -19.06 9.03
C GLN A 106 -22.88 -19.67 9.41
N TYR A 107 -24.02 -19.08 8.99
CA TYR A 107 -25.34 -19.56 9.42
C TYR A 107 -26.15 -20.26 8.31
N GLY A 108 -25.77 -20.10 7.03
CA GLY A 108 -26.47 -20.76 5.92
C GLY A 108 -26.03 -22.20 5.63
N GLY A 109 -24.91 -22.64 6.21
CA GLY A 109 -24.35 -23.98 5.99
C GLY A 109 -25.21 -25.11 6.60
N PRO A 110 -25.16 -26.33 6.03
CA PRO A 110 -25.97 -27.46 6.50
C PRO A 110 -25.67 -27.91 7.94
N GLY A 111 -24.49 -27.57 8.49
CA GLY A 111 -24.10 -27.91 9.86
C GLY A 111 -24.78 -27.09 10.96
N ASN A 112 -25.24 -25.87 10.64
CA ASN A 112 -25.82 -24.94 11.63
C ASN A 112 -27.35 -24.78 11.48
N ARG A 113 -28.01 -25.71 10.77
CA ARG A 113 -29.47 -25.69 10.55
C ARG A 113 -30.28 -26.13 11.77
N HIS A 114 -29.65 -26.83 12.71
CA HIS A 114 -30.31 -27.40 13.86
C HIS A 114 -29.83 -26.68 15.12
N VAL A 115 -30.77 -26.15 15.88
CA VAL A 115 -30.50 -25.57 17.20
C VAL A 115 -30.90 -26.62 18.23
N GLU A 116 -29.96 -27.01 19.08
CA GLU A 116 -30.27 -27.89 20.19
C GLU A 116 -31.05 -27.10 21.23
N VAL A 117 -32.27 -27.57 21.51
CA VAL A 117 -33.19 -26.90 22.41
C VAL A 117 -33.21 -27.67 23.73
N ALA A 118 -32.92 -26.99 24.84
CA ALA A 118 -32.85 -27.64 26.15
C ALA A 118 -34.21 -28.17 26.65
N TYR A 119 -35.32 -27.64 26.12
CA TYR A 119 -36.67 -28.02 26.49
C TYR A 119 -37.64 -27.85 25.32
N PRO A 120 -38.69 -28.68 25.21
CA PRO A 120 -39.59 -28.68 24.05
C PRO A 120 -40.42 -27.41 23.92
N GLU A 121 -40.72 -26.72 25.02
CA GLU A 121 -41.54 -25.49 25.01
C GLU A 121 -40.87 -24.33 24.25
N ALA A 122 -39.54 -24.34 24.14
CA ALA A 122 -38.83 -23.32 23.38
C ALA A 122 -39.12 -23.37 21.87
N LEU A 123 -39.61 -24.50 21.34
CA LEU A 123 -40.07 -24.61 19.94
C LEU A 123 -41.31 -23.76 19.66
N GLN A 124 -42.09 -23.45 20.70
CA GLN A 124 -43.28 -22.60 20.63
C GLN A 124 -43.10 -21.28 21.39
N SER A 125 -41.90 -20.97 21.86
CA SER A 125 -41.64 -19.70 22.53
C SER A 125 -41.70 -18.56 21.51
N HIS A 126 -42.72 -17.71 21.63
CA HIS A 126 -42.93 -16.57 20.75
C HIS A 126 -43.45 -15.36 21.54
N GLY A 127 -43.28 -14.17 20.98
CA GLY A 127 -43.88 -12.96 21.54
C GLY A 127 -45.41 -13.06 21.55
N ALA A 128 -46.05 -12.51 22.58
CA ALA A 128 -47.51 -12.54 22.72
C ALA A 128 -48.26 -11.67 21.69
N ARG A 129 -47.55 -10.86 20.90
CA ARG A 129 -48.11 -9.94 19.91
C ARG A 129 -47.46 -10.16 18.55
N ASN A 130 -48.22 -9.90 17.49
CA ASN A 130 -47.74 -9.83 16.11
C ASN A 130 -47.32 -11.19 15.50
N ILE A 131 -48.06 -12.25 15.79
CA ILE A 131 -47.88 -13.57 15.16
C ILE A 131 -48.68 -13.59 13.87
N ARG A 132 -48.03 -13.76 12.73
CA ARG A 132 -48.72 -13.95 11.45
C ARG A 132 -49.29 -15.37 11.36
N ALA A 133 -50.44 -15.53 10.71
CA ALA A 133 -50.99 -16.86 10.44
C ALA A 133 -49.95 -17.70 9.67
N GLY A 134 -49.64 -18.90 10.18
CA GLY A 134 -48.61 -19.78 9.62
C GLY A 134 -47.17 -19.55 10.13
N GLN A 135 -46.94 -18.58 11.01
CA GLN A 135 -45.62 -18.34 11.62
C GLN A 135 -45.23 -19.43 12.63
N LEU A 136 -46.22 -20.08 13.26
CA LEU A 136 -46.00 -21.19 14.17
C LEU A 136 -45.99 -22.50 13.38
N ILE A 137 -45.00 -23.34 13.65
CA ILE A 137 -44.87 -24.66 13.03
C ILE A 137 -45.91 -25.61 13.65
N ASN A 138 -46.57 -26.41 12.81
CA ASN A 138 -47.36 -27.54 13.29
C ASN A 138 -46.43 -28.62 13.87
N LEU A 139 -46.54 -28.86 15.18
CA LEU A 139 -45.70 -29.84 15.89
C LEU A 139 -46.07 -31.30 15.60
N GLU A 140 -47.22 -31.59 15.00
CA GLU A 140 -47.66 -32.97 14.72
C GLU A 140 -46.59 -33.77 13.96
N LYS A 141 -45.96 -33.15 12.96
CA LYS A 141 -44.89 -33.78 12.18
C LYS A 141 -43.64 -34.09 13.01
N VAL A 142 -43.31 -33.23 13.96
CA VAL A 142 -42.17 -33.43 14.88
C VAL A 142 -42.48 -34.59 15.82
N VAL A 143 -43.71 -34.63 16.35
CA VAL A 143 -44.16 -35.72 17.22
C VAL A 143 -44.15 -37.05 16.46
N GLU A 144 -44.64 -37.08 15.22
CA GLU A 144 -44.59 -38.27 14.36
C GLU A 144 -43.16 -38.75 14.10
N HIS A 145 -42.23 -37.82 13.80
CA HIS A 145 -40.82 -38.14 13.62
C HIS A 145 -40.22 -38.80 14.87
N MET A 146 -40.39 -38.19 16.04
CA MET A 146 -39.87 -38.72 17.31
C MET A 146 -40.46 -40.10 17.64
N ARG A 147 -41.75 -40.33 17.34
CA ARG A 147 -42.38 -41.65 17.48
C ARG A 147 -41.71 -42.69 16.57
N GLN A 148 -41.44 -42.33 15.31
CA GLN A 148 -40.75 -43.24 14.38
C GLN A 148 -39.32 -43.55 14.82
N GLU A 149 -38.59 -42.57 15.34
CA GLU A 149 -37.25 -42.80 15.89
C GLU A 149 -37.28 -43.74 17.09
N HIS A 150 -38.21 -43.53 18.03
CA HIS A 150 -38.36 -44.41 19.18
C HIS A 150 -38.64 -45.86 18.78
N LEU A 151 -39.53 -46.09 17.81
CA LEU A 151 -39.81 -47.44 17.30
C LEU A 151 -38.57 -48.09 16.68
N LYS A 152 -37.78 -47.33 15.92
CA LYS A 152 -36.52 -47.84 15.33
C LYS A 152 -35.49 -48.21 16.40
N GLU A 153 -35.38 -47.43 17.47
CA GLU A 153 -34.49 -47.75 18.58
C GLU A 153 -34.91 -49.02 19.31
N GLU A 154 -36.21 -49.21 19.58
CA GLU A 154 -36.72 -50.43 20.19
C GLU A 154 -36.47 -51.66 19.32
N GLU A 155 -36.68 -51.56 18.00
CA GLU A 155 -36.32 -52.63 17.07
C GLU A 155 -34.83 -52.96 17.11
N GLN A 156 -33.96 -51.95 17.21
CA GLN A 156 -32.51 -52.15 17.32
C GLN A 156 -32.12 -52.81 18.64
N LYS A 157 -32.73 -52.40 19.76
CA LYS A 157 -32.52 -53.03 21.07
C LYS A 157 -32.94 -54.50 21.05
N VAL A 158 -34.10 -54.82 20.49
CA VAL A 158 -34.58 -56.20 20.35
C VAL A 158 -33.62 -57.04 19.49
N LYS A 159 -33.16 -56.51 18.35
CA LYS A 159 -32.16 -57.19 17.50
C LYS A 159 -30.84 -57.42 18.23
N ALA A 160 -30.37 -56.44 19.01
CA ALA A 160 -29.16 -56.57 19.80
C ALA A 160 -29.29 -57.63 20.90
N LEU A 161 -30.43 -57.68 21.58
CA LEU A 161 -30.74 -58.69 22.59
C LEU A 161 -30.82 -60.10 21.99
N ALA A 162 -31.49 -60.26 20.85
CA ALA A 162 -31.57 -61.55 20.14
C ALA A 162 -30.19 -62.06 19.70
N LEU A 163 -29.33 -61.16 19.20
CA LEU A 163 -27.96 -61.50 18.79
C LEU A 163 -27.05 -61.85 19.97
N ALA A 164 -27.29 -61.25 21.14
CA ALA A 164 -26.60 -61.60 22.37
C ALA A 164 -27.00 -63.00 22.85
N GLN A 165 -28.30 -63.32 22.85
CA GLN A 165 -28.81 -64.64 23.23
C GLN A 165 -28.28 -65.75 22.30
N SER A 166 -28.24 -65.52 20.98
CA SER A 166 -27.70 -66.50 20.03
C SER A 166 -26.18 -66.74 20.13
N LYS A 167 -25.44 -65.90 20.88
CA LYS A 167 -24.00 -66.06 21.11
C LYS A 167 -23.69 -66.79 22.41
N GLU A 168 -24.65 -66.85 23.33
CA GLU A 168 -24.51 -67.56 24.62
C GLU A 168 -24.90 -69.04 24.51
N GLU A 169 -25.72 -69.40 23.51
CA GLU A 169 -25.98 -70.78 23.07
C GLU A 169 -24.86 -71.34 22.17
#